data_AF-A0A1T0CEA8-F1
#
_entry.id   AF-A0A1T0CEA8-F1
#
_cell.length_a   1.000
_cell.length_b   1.000
_cell.length_c   1.000
_cell.angle_alpha   90.00
_cell.angle_beta   90.00
_cell.angle_gamma   90.00
#
_symmetry.space_group_name_H-M   'P 1'
#
loop_
_entity.id
_entity.type
_entity.pdbx_description
1 polymer ?
#
loop_
_entity_poly.entity_id
_entity_poly.type
_entity_poly.pdbx_seq_one_letter_code
_entity_poly.pdbx_strand_id
1 'polypeptide(L)'
;MLPNLIPVQSNPLDVLLYTLGWRLQKLSQDFSQNPDAQANDELAELLADVSHTIVFSSDADGVARVFRFENGQVSQQQGTAEDADLTVDFNDSMTGVKLLMKGDVRAFMTAIDNEDVSIKGDYGLMLWFAKVTKLAIPDVPDALKPYVEQAKPLLDQAKPYAHQAGQIANDVLGKLVSHLKK
;
A
#
# COMPACT_ATOMS: atom_id res chain seq x y z
N MET A 1 -7.10 2.88 31.23
CA MET A 1 -6.49 1.81 30.41
C MET A 1 -5.65 2.50 29.34
N LEU A 2 -4.34 2.28 29.31
CA LEU A 2 -3.51 2.81 28.23
C LEU A 2 -3.89 2.07 26.94
N PRO A 3 -4.09 2.76 25.80
CA PRO A 3 -4.28 2.06 24.53
C PRO A 3 -3.05 1.17 24.30
N ASN A 4 -3.27 -0.09 23.88
CA ASN A 4 -2.19 -0.98 23.46
C ASN A 4 -1.38 -0.25 22.38
N LEU A 5 -0.15 0.15 22.72
CA LEU A 5 0.77 0.78 21.80
C LEU A 5 1.27 -0.30 20.85
N ILE A 6 0.75 -0.32 19.62
CA ILE A 6 1.36 -1.12 18.56
C ILE A 6 2.74 -0.50 18.32
N PRO A 7 3.84 -1.26 18.46
CA PRO A 7 5.16 -0.70 18.25
C PRO A 7 5.28 -0.18 16.81
N VAL A 8 5.94 0.96 16.66
CA VAL A 8 6.28 1.59 15.38
C VAL A 8 7.77 1.92 15.43
N GLN A 9 8.54 1.44 14.47
CA GLN A 9 9.93 1.82 14.28
C GLN A 9 9.97 3.21 13.64
N SER A 10 10.99 4.01 13.95
CA SER A 10 11.22 5.33 13.31
C SER A 10 11.70 5.22 11.86
N ASN A 11 11.21 4.21 11.13
CA ASN A 11 11.50 3.94 9.74
C ASN A 11 10.31 4.37 8.88
N PRO A 12 10.52 5.04 7.74
CA PRO A 12 9.43 5.62 6.94
C PRO A 12 8.46 4.58 6.37
N LEU A 13 8.94 3.37 6.06
CA LEU A 13 8.09 2.27 5.63
C LEU A 13 7.16 1.82 6.77
N ASP A 14 7.70 1.63 7.97
CA ASP A 14 6.90 1.17 9.12
C ASP A 14 5.84 2.20 9.52
N VAL A 15 6.16 3.49 9.47
CA VAL A 15 5.22 4.59 9.76
C VAL A 15 4.08 4.63 8.73
N LEU A 16 4.41 4.47 7.44
CA LEU A 16 3.41 4.41 6.36
C LEU A 16 2.47 3.23 6.56
N LEU A 17 3.03 2.03 6.73
CA LEU A 17 2.25 0.80 6.89
C LEU A 17 1.42 0.82 8.17
N TYR A 18 1.97 1.34 9.29
CA TYR A 18 1.24 1.51 10.53
C TYR A 18 0.00 2.40 10.36
N THR A 19 0.19 3.58 9.75
CA THR A 19 -0.88 4.54 9.50
C THR A 19 -1.97 3.94 8.64
N LEU A 20 -1.59 3.23 7.58
CA LEU A 20 -2.51 2.54 6.69
C LEU A 20 -3.30 1.45 7.42
N GLY A 21 -2.62 0.60 8.21
CA GLY A 21 -3.26 -0.45 8.99
C GLY A 21 -4.23 0.10 10.03
N TRP A 22 -3.90 1.22 10.67
CA TRP A 22 -4.78 1.88 11.63
C TRP A 22 -6.03 2.44 10.94
N ARG A 23 -5.86 3.02 9.74
CA ARG A 23 -6.99 3.50 8.94
C ARG A 23 -7.92 2.37 8.53
N LEU A 24 -7.37 1.25 8.05
CA LEU A 24 -8.14 0.06 7.69
C LEU A 24 -8.86 -0.55 8.90
N GLN A 25 -8.18 -0.64 10.04
CA GLN A 25 -8.78 -1.06 11.31
C GLN A 25 -9.98 -0.20 11.68
N LYS A 26 -9.81 1.14 11.66
CA LYS A 26 -10.90 2.07 11.96
C LYS A 26 -12.10 1.89 11.05
N LEU A 27 -11.86 1.80 9.75
CA LEU A 27 -12.91 1.58 8.77
C LEU A 27 -13.64 0.25 9.00
N SER A 28 -12.92 -0.85 9.19
CA SER A 28 -13.54 -2.16 9.47
C SER A 28 -14.42 -2.14 10.72
N GLN A 29 -14.01 -1.41 11.76
CA GLN A 29 -14.77 -1.24 13.00
C GLN A 29 -15.99 -0.34 12.80
N ASP A 30 -15.87 0.72 11.99
CA ASP A 30 -16.96 1.64 11.70
C ASP A 30 -18.07 0.93 10.91
N PHE A 31 -17.73 0.05 9.96
CA PHE A 31 -18.70 -0.74 9.19
C PHE A 31 -19.42 -1.75 10.07
N SER A 32 -18.67 -2.43 10.94
CA SER A 32 -19.23 -3.39 11.89
C SER A 32 -20.23 -2.74 12.86
N GLN A 33 -20.06 -1.46 13.16
CA GLN A 33 -20.93 -0.70 14.08
C GLN A 33 -22.09 0.01 13.37
N ASN A 34 -21.94 0.38 12.10
CA ASN A 34 -22.93 1.13 11.32
C ASN A 34 -23.18 0.48 9.94
N PRO A 35 -23.87 -0.68 9.90
CA PRO A 35 -24.06 -1.46 8.68
C PRO A 35 -24.95 -0.79 7.62
N ASP A 36 -25.74 0.24 7.98
CA ASP A 36 -26.67 0.92 7.07
C ASP A 36 -26.05 2.12 6.31
N ALA A 37 -24.75 2.41 6.51
CA ALA A 37 -24.08 3.55 5.91
C ALA A 37 -23.63 3.27 4.45
N GLN A 38 -24.41 3.75 3.47
CA GLN A 38 -24.20 3.59 2.00
C GLN A 38 -22.82 3.98 1.44
N ALA A 39 -22.00 4.73 2.18
CA ALA A 39 -20.68 5.19 1.72
C ALA A 39 -19.58 4.10 1.81
N ASN A 40 -19.90 2.92 2.36
CA ASN A 40 -18.92 1.94 2.82
C ASN A 40 -19.06 0.53 2.21
N ASP A 41 -19.97 0.34 1.25
CA ASP A 41 -20.37 -0.99 0.80
C ASP A 41 -19.22 -1.73 0.08
N GLU A 42 -18.49 -1.09 -0.84
CA GLU A 42 -17.47 -1.79 -1.65
C GLU A 42 -16.27 -2.26 -0.81
N LEU A 43 -15.80 -1.45 0.15
CA LEU A 43 -14.69 -1.87 1.01
C LEU A 43 -15.13 -2.96 2.00
N ALA A 44 -16.35 -2.85 2.54
CA ALA A 44 -16.91 -3.89 3.40
C ALA A 44 -17.05 -5.22 2.65
N GLU A 45 -17.52 -5.20 1.40
CA GLU A 45 -17.62 -6.37 0.53
C GLU A 45 -16.25 -7.01 0.22
N LEU A 46 -15.22 -6.20 -0.06
CA LEU A 46 -13.87 -6.71 -0.32
C LEU A 46 -13.23 -7.38 0.88
N LEU A 47 -13.63 -6.96 2.09
CA LEU A 47 -13.15 -7.51 3.35
C LEU A 47 -14.03 -8.65 3.86
N ALA A 48 -15.25 -8.79 3.34
CA ALA A 48 -16.18 -9.83 3.77
C ALA A 48 -15.70 -11.20 3.32
N ASP A 49 -15.74 -12.18 4.22
CA ASP A 49 -15.46 -13.60 3.96
C ASP A 49 -14.05 -13.89 3.38
N VAL A 50 -13.08 -13.02 3.65
CA VAL A 50 -11.67 -13.25 3.29
C VAL A 50 -10.84 -13.65 4.50
N SER A 51 -9.80 -14.44 4.24
CA SER A 51 -8.74 -14.77 5.19
C SER A 51 -7.41 -14.61 4.48
N HIS A 52 -6.72 -13.49 4.74
CA HIS A 52 -5.43 -13.16 4.11
C HIS A 52 -4.43 -12.66 5.15
N THR A 53 -3.20 -13.19 5.07
CA THR A 53 -2.04 -12.70 5.81
C THR A 53 -1.03 -12.14 4.81
N ILE A 54 -0.77 -10.83 4.89
CA ILE A 54 0.15 -10.12 4.00
C ILE A 54 1.28 -9.51 4.82
N VAL A 55 2.52 -9.71 4.39
CA VAL A 55 3.71 -9.13 5.02
C VAL A 55 4.35 -8.13 4.06
N PHE A 56 4.65 -6.94 4.58
CA PHE A 56 5.50 -5.96 3.92
C PHE A 56 6.77 -5.78 4.74
N SER A 57 7.94 -5.88 4.10
CA SER A 57 9.24 -5.82 4.78
C SER A 57 10.30 -5.08 3.99
N SER A 58 11.37 -4.68 4.68
CA SER A 58 12.69 -4.41 4.14
C SER A 58 13.67 -5.09 5.09
N ASP A 59 14.18 -6.26 4.69
CA ASP A 59 15.18 -6.99 5.48
C ASP A 59 16.45 -6.15 5.70
N ALA A 60 16.84 -5.35 4.69
CA ALA A 60 17.99 -4.46 4.76
C ALA A 60 17.86 -3.39 5.86
N ASP A 61 16.64 -2.93 6.12
CA ASP A 61 16.34 -1.91 7.13
C ASP A 61 15.76 -2.48 8.44
N GLY A 62 15.64 -3.81 8.55
CA GLY A 62 15.11 -4.47 9.75
C GLY A 62 13.64 -4.16 10.05
N VAL A 63 12.85 -3.87 9.02
CA VAL A 63 11.42 -3.56 9.15
C VAL A 63 10.58 -4.67 8.55
N ALA A 64 9.55 -5.08 9.28
CA ALA A 64 8.51 -5.95 8.76
C ALA A 64 7.19 -5.68 9.48
N ARG A 65 6.08 -5.74 8.74
CA ARG A 65 4.74 -5.59 9.28
C ARG A 65 3.78 -6.58 8.63
N VAL A 66 3.08 -7.30 9.48
CA VAL A 66 2.03 -8.25 9.12
C VAL A 66 0.69 -7.52 9.14
N PHE A 67 -0.10 -7.69 8.09
CA PHE A 67 -1.52 -7.38 8.02
C PHE A 67 -2.29 -8.68 7.98
N ARG A 68 -3.31 -8.83 8.84
CA ARG A 68 -4.26 -9.94 8.78
C ARG A 68 -5.65 -9.41 8.51
N PHE A 69 -6.30 -10.01 7.53
CA PHE A 69 -7.66 -9.73 7.11
C PHE A 69 -8.48 -10.97 7.37
N GLU A 70 -9.47 -10.88 8.24
CA GLU A 70 -10.26 -12.02 8.67
C GLU A 70 -11.73 -11.61 8.82
N ASN A 71 -12.58 -12.08 7.92
CA ASN A 71 -14.04 -11.93 7.98
C ASN A 71 -14.49 -10.49 8.30
N GLY A 72 -14.05 -9.54 7.48
CA GLY A 72 -14.38 -8.12 7.63
C GLY A 72 -13.51 -7.36 8.62
N GLN A 73 -12.67 -8.04 9.41
CA GLN A 73 -11.76 -7.42 10.37
C GLN A 73 -10.37 -7.26 9.80
N VAL A 74 -9.70 -6.18 10.19
CA VAL A 74 -8.29 -5.94 9.87
C VAL A 74 -7.49 -5.86 11.15
N SER A 75 -6.34 -6.53 11.20
CA SER A 75 -5.35 -6.37 12.27
C SER A 75 -3.95 -6.18 11.70
N GLN A 76 -3.05 -5.62 12.51
CA GLN A 76 -1.66 -5.43 12.12
C GLN A 76 -0.72 -5.65 13.31
N GLN A 77 0.50 -6.10 13.03
CA GLN A 77 1.57 -6.22 14.02
C GLN A 77 2.94 -6.09 13.35
N GLN A 78 3.95 -5.66 14.11
CA GLN A 78 5.34 -5.74 13.65
C GLN A 78 5.82 -7.19 13.56
N GLY A 79 6.76 -7.44 12.66
CA GLY A 79 7.40 -8.73 12.45
C GLY A 79 6.99 -9.39 11.14
N THR A 80 7.30 -10.68 11.04
CA THR A 80 7.01 -11.53 9.88
C THR A 80 5.99 -12.60 10.26
N ALA A 81 5.47 -13.31 9.25
CA ALA A 81 4.61 -14.47 9.43
C ALA A 81 5.08 -15.59 8.50
N GLU A 82 5.30 -16.80 9.04
CA GLU A 82 5.74 -17.96 8.24
C GLU A 82 4.64 -18.45 7.28
N ASP A 83 3.38 -18.22 7.66
CA ASP A 83 2.16 -18.61 6.96
C ASP A 83 1.56 -17.45 6.14
N ALA A 84 2.39 -16.51 5.68
CA ALA A 84 1.92 -15.39 4.88
C ALA A 84 1.48 -15.85 3.48
N ASP A 85 0.26 -15.48 3.08
CA ASP A 85 -0.26 -15.70 1.72
C ASP A 85 0.47 -14.83 0.69
N LEU A 86 0.99 -13.68 1.13
CA LEU A 86 1.82 -12.79 0.34
C LEU A 86 2.91 -12.16 1.22
N THR A 87 4.15 -12.18 0.76
CA THR A 87 5.25 -11.37 1.32
C THR A 87 5.82 -10.48 0.24
N VAL A 88 5.91 -9.19 0.51
CA VAL A 88 6.56 -8.18 -0.34
C VAL A 88 7.74 -7.60 0.44
N ASP A 89 8.94 -7.93 -0.01
CA ASP A 89 10.19 -7.45 0.57
C ASP A 89 10.84 -6.42 -0.35
N PHE A 90 11.04 -5.21 0.16
CA PHE A 90 11.68 -4.11 -0.55
C PHE A 90 13.18 -4.13 -0.23
N ASN A 91 14.01 -3.86 -1.23
CA ASN A 91 15.46 -3.74 -1.03
C ASN A 91 15.83 -2.64 -0.01
N ASP A 92 15.01 -1.60 0.07
CA ASP A 92 15.07 -0.54 1.06
C ASP A 92 13.68 0.06 1.33
N SER A 93 13.52 0.65 2.51
CA SER A 93 12.28 1.24 3.00
C SER A 93 11.79 2.41 2.16
N MET A 94 12.69 3.22 1.59
CA MET A 94 12.28 4.36 0.76
C MET A 94 11.77 3.91 -0.59
N THR A 95 12.31 2.83 -1.15
CA THR A 95 11.76 2.15 -2.33
C THR A 95 10.35 1.66 -2.04
N GLY A 96 10.13 0.99 -0.90
CA GLY A 96 8.79 0.58 -0.47
C GLY A 96 7.80 1.72 -0.32
N VAL A 97 8.20 2.81 0.34
CA VAL A 97 7.36 4.01 0.49
C VAL A 97 6.98 4.59 -0.88
N LYS A 98 7.94 4.76 -1.79
CA LYS A 98 7.69 5.31 -3.12
C LYS A 98 6.72 4.46 -3.92
N LEU A 99 6.91 3.14 -3.92
CA LEU A 99 6.06 2.21 -4.66
C LEU A 99 4.65 2.18 -4.11
N LEU A 100 4.48 2.04 -2.79
CA LEU A 100 3.18 2.01 -2.12
C LEU A 100 2.41 3.32 -2.32
N MET A 101 3.07 4.48 -2.18
CA MET A 101 2.44 5.78 -2.39
C MET A 101 2.05 6.01 -3.86
N LYS A 102 2.82 5.49 -4.81
CA LYS A 102 2.50 5.62 -6.23
C LYS A 102 1.29 4.77 -6.61
N GLY A 103 1.12 3.59 -5.99
CA GLY A 103 -0.01 2.69 -6.24
C GLY A 103 -0.13 2.24 -7.70
N ASP A 104 0.97 2.28 -8.45
CA ASP A 104 1.04 1.99 -9.88
C ASP A 104 1.57 0.57 -10.09
N VAL A 105 0.72 -0.28 -10.66
CA VAL A 105 1.03 -1.69 -10.94
C VAL A 105 2.27 -1.82 -11.83
N ARG A 106 2.45 -0.97 -12.85
CA ARG A 106 3.62 -1.01 -13.72
C ARG A 106 4.90 -0.66 -12.96
N ALA A 107 4.84 0.30 -12.04
CA ALA A 107 5.98 0.64 -11.20
C ALA A 107 6.39 -0.53 -10.30
N PHE A 108 5.43 -1.22 -9.68
CA PHE A 108 5.69 -2.44 -8.93
C PHE A 108 6.29 -3.55 -9.80
N MET A 109 5.72 -3.82 -10.97
CA MET A 109 6.25 -4.84 -11.88
C MET A 109 7.69 -4.53 -12.32
N THR A 110 7.98 -3.26 -12.61
CA THR A 110 9.34 -2.82 -12.98
C THR A 110 10.32 -3.02 -11.81
N ALA A 111 9.88 -2.74 -10.58
CA ALA A 111 10.71 -2.93 -9.40
C ALA A 111 10.99 -4.41 -9.10
N ILE A 112 10.04 -5.30 -9.39
CA ILE A 112 10.26 -6.76 -9.33
C ILE A 112 11.29 -7.18 -10.38
N ASP A 113 11.13 -6.74 -11.63
CA ASP A 113 12.04 -7.08 -12.73
C ASP A 113 13.48 -6.57 -12.48
N ASN A 114 13.62 -5.44 -11.77
CA ASN A 114 14.91 -4.86 -11.39
C ASN A 114 15.50 -5.44 -10.09
N GLU A 115 14.84 -6.40 -9.46
CA GLU A 115 15.21 -6.97 -8.15
C GLU A 115 15.20 -5.94 -6.99
N ASP A 116 14.52 -4.80 -7.18
CA ASP A 116 14.26 -3.82 -6.12
C ASP A 116 13.17 -4.31 -5.13
N VAL A 117 12.35 -5.27 -5.57
CA VAL A 117 11.29 -5.90 -4.78
C VAL A 117 11.29 -7.41 -5.00
N SER A 118 11.33 -8.16 -3.90
CA SER A 118 11.08 -9.61 -3.90
C SER A 118 9.65 -9.88 -3.45
N ILE A 119 8.96 -10.77 -4.18
CA ILE A 119 7.60 -11.21 -3.82
C ILE A 119 7.59 -12.72 -3.64
N LYS A 120 6.88 -13.19 -2.60
CA LYS A 120 6.59 -14.61 -2.35
C LYS A 120 5.10 -14.78 -2.10
N GLY A 121 4.49 -15.84 -2.63
CA GLY A 121 3.08 -16.16 -2.44
C GLY A 121 2.18 -15.71 -3.59
N ASP A 122 0.93 -15.33 -3.29
CA ASP A 122 -0.09 -14.98 -4.27
C ASP A 122 0.00 -13.51 -4.72
N TYR A 123 0.48 -13.30 -5.94
CA TYR A 123 0.57 -11.98 -6.57
C TYR A 123 -0.79 -11.30 -6.77
N GLY A 124 -1.89 -12.07 -6.86
CA GLY A 124 -3.24 -11.52 -6.90
C GLY A 124 -3.60 -10.71 -5.66
N LEU A 125 -3.03 -11.08 -4.50
CA LEU A 125 -3.23 -10.34 -3.25
C LEU A 125 -2.61 -8.96 -3.26
N MET A 126 -1.60 -8.70 -4.09
CA MET A 126 -1.05 -7.35 -4.25
C MET A 126 -2.07 -6.41 -4.92
N LEU A 127 -2.76 -6.90 -5.96
CA LEU A 127 -3.80 -6.13 -6.65
C LEU A 127 -5.04 -5.96 -5.77
N TRP A 128 -5.44 -7.02 -5.08
CA TRP A 128 -6.52 -6.95 -4.10
C TRP A 128 -6.20 -5.94 -3.00
N PHE A 129 -5.00 -5.99 -2.42
CA PHE A 129 -4.56 -5.05 -1.40
C PHE A 129 -4.54 -3.61 -1.93
N ALA A 130 -4.03 -3.37 -3.13
CA ALA A 130 -4.06 -2.04 -3.76
C ALA A 130 -5.50 -1.50 -3.91
N LYS A 131 -6.47 -2.37 -4.21
CA LYS A 131 -7.90 -2.01 -4.26
C LYS A 131 -8.42 -1.65 -2.87
N VAL A 132 -8.16 -2.47 -1.87
CA VAL A 132 -8.52 -2.25 -0.45
C VAL A 132 -7.97 -0.90 0.04
N THR A 133 -6.69 -0.63 -0.19
CA THR A 133 -6.05 0.60 0.28
C THR A 133 -6.56 1.85 -0.43
N LYS A 134 -6.90 1.75 -1.72
CA LYS A 134 -7.45 2.88 -2.48
C LYS A 134 -8.78 3.35 -1.90
N LEU A 135 -9.64 2.41 -1.50
CA LEU A 135 -10.93 2.71 -0.88
C LEU A 135 -10.78 3.20 0.58
N ALA A 136 -9.67 2.89 1.23
CA ALA A 136 -9.41 3.30 2.62
C ALA A 136 -8.97 4.76 2.74
N ILE A 137 -8.38 5.33 1.69
CA ILE A 137 -7.97 6.74 1.65
C ILE A 137 -9.22 7.58 1.36
N PRO A 138 -9.67 8.44 2.30
CA PRO A 138 -10.86 9.25 2.08
C PRO A 138 -10.63 10.26 0.95
N ASP A 139 -11.70 10.57 0.21
CA ASP A 139 -11.76 11.82 -0.53
C ASP A 139 -11.56 12.98 0.44
N VAL A 140 -10.78 13.98 0.01
CA VAL A 140 -10.41 15.13 0.83
C VAL A 140 -11.67 15.77 1.41
N PRO A 141 -11.82 15.83 2.75
CA PRO A 141 -12.98 16.45 3.40
C PRO A 141 -13.18 17.88 2.90
N ASP A 142 -14.43 18.33 2.77
CA ASP A 142 -14.75 19.67 2.27
C ASP A 142 -14.02 20.80 3.00
N ALA A 143 -13.85 20.65 4.32
CA ALA A 143 -13.11 21.60 5.16
C ALA A 143 -11.59 21.65 4.84
N LEU A 144 -11.05 20.58 4.28
CA LEU A 144 -9.65 20.45 3.89
C LEU A 144 -9.41 20.73 2.41
N LYS A 145 -10.46 20.82 1.58
CA LYS A 145 -10.38 21.24 0.17
C LYS A 145 -9.56 22.51 -0.04
N PRO A 146 -9.72 23.62 0.73
CA PRO A 146 -8.92 24.82 0.51
C PRO A 146 -7.43 24.63 0.85
N TYR A 147 -7.09 23.75 1.79
CA TYR A 147 -5.69 23.41 2.11
C TYR A 147 -5.07 22.48 1.08
N VAL A 148 -5.87 21.53 0.55
CA VAL A 148 -5.45 20.68 -0.56
C VAL A 148 -5.33 21.49 -1.84
N GLU A 149 -6.17 22.49 -2.08
CA GLU A 149 -6.01 23.44 -3.19
C GLU A 149 -4.75 24.29 -3.05
N GLN A 150 -4.38 24.70 -1.84
CA GLN A 150 -3.09 25.37 -1.57
C GLN A 150 -1.89 24.43 -1.77
N ALA A 151 -2.03 23.16 -1.43
CA ALA A 151 -1.02 22.14 -1.68
C ALA A 151 -1.03 21.62 -3.13
N LYS A 152 -2.11 21.86 -3.89
CA LYS A 152 -2.29 21.44 -5.29
C LYS A 152 -1.15 21.88 -6.19
N PRO A 153 -0.62 23.12 -6.16
CA PRO A 153 0.58 23.48 -6.92
C PRO A 153 1.82 22.67 -6.52
N LEU A 154 1.97 22.29 -5.24
CA LEU A 154 3.08 21.45 -4.79
C LEU A 154 2.90 20.00 -5.24
N LEU A 155 1.67 19.48 -5.16
CA LEU A 155 1.30 18.17 -5.69
C LEU A 155 1.43 18.14 -7.22
N ASP A 156 1.07 19.21 -7.92
CA ASP A 156 1.19 19.38 -9.37
C ASP A 156 2.66 19.56 -9.81
N GLN A 157 3.49 20.19 -8.98
CA GLN A 157 4.95 20.19 -9.14
C GLN A 157 5.55 18.80 -8.88
N ALA A 158 4.94 18.01 -7.99
CA ALA A 158 5.34 16.63 -7.71
C ALA A 158 4.86 15.63 -8.79
N LYS A 159 3.72 15.89 -9.45
CA LYS A 159 3.14 15.08 -10.54
C LYS A 159 4.14 14.73 -11.66
N PRO A 160 4.95 15.65 -12.21
CA PRO A 160 5.92 15.31 -13.23
C PRO A 160 7.00 14.37 -12.72
N TYR A 161 7.32 14.30 -11.42
CA TYR A 161 8.27 13.30 -10.90
C TYR A 161 7.64 11.90 -10.85
N ALA A 162 6.34 11.81 -10.53
CA ALA A 162 5.59 10.56 -10.59
C ALA A 162 5.40 10.07 -12.05
N HIS A 163 5.12 11.00 -12.98
CA HIS A 163 5.00 10.72 -14.41
C HIS A 163 6.36 10.49 -15.10
N GLN A 164 7.43 11.20 -14.74
CA GLN A 164 8.79 10.97 -15.24
C GLN A 164 9.30 9.60 -14.83
N ALA A 165 9.05 9.15 -13.60
CA ALA A 165 9.37 7.78 -13.21
C ALA A 165 8.64 6.74 -14.07
N GLY A 166 7.39 7.01 -14.47
CA GLY A 166 6.63 6.13 -15.38
C GLY A 166 7.06 6.23 -16.86
N GLN A 167 7.46 7.41 -17.33
CA GLN A 167 7.91 7.65 -18.71
C GLN A 167 9.34 7.17 -18.94
N ILE A 168 10.25 7.39 -17.99
CA ILE A 168 11.62 6.87 -18.03
C ILE A 168 11.59 5.33 -18.05
N ALA A 169 10.73 4.71 -17.25
CA ALA A 169 10.51 3.26 -17.31
C ALA A 169 10.00 2.81 -18.69
N ASN A 170 9.01 3.51 -19.28
CA ASN A 170 8.50 3.18 -20.61
C ASN A 170 9.52 3.38 -21.74
N ASP A 171 10.34 4.43 -21.67
CA ASP A 171 11.34 4.75 -22.69
C ASP A 171 12.52 3.78 -22.63
N VAL A 172 12.92 3.35 -21.43
CA VAL A 172 13.95 2.33 -21.23
C VAL A 172 13.45 0.96 -21.70
N LEU A 173 12.23 0.57 -21.33
CA LEU A 173 11.60 -0.68 -21.77
C LEU A 173 11.36 -0.69 -23.29
N GLY A 174 10.93 0.42 -23.89
CA GLY A 174 10.74 0.53 -25.34
C GLY A 174 12.05 0.40 -26.14
N LYS A 175 13.16 0.92 -25.61
CA LYS A 175 14.49 0.80 -26.22
C LYS A 175 15.08 -0.61 -26.12
N LEU A 176 14.78 -1.34 -25.03
CA LEU A 176 15.19 -2.73 -24.85
C LEU A 176 14.40 -3.69 -25.77
N VAL A 177 13.08 -3.50 -25.88
CA VAL A 177 12.21 -4.33 -26.74
C VAL A 177 12.52 -4.14 -28.24
N SER A 178 12.98 -2.96 -28.65
CA SER A 178 13.38 -2.69 -30.04
C SER A 178 14.75 -3.27 -30.42
N HIS A 179 15.64 -3.51 -29.45
CA HIS A 179 16.93 -4.18 -29.68
C HIS A 179 16.84 -5.72 -29.72
N LEU A 180 15.77 -6.29 -29.16
CA LEU A 180 15.51 -7.74 -29.17
C LEU A 180 14.73 -8.24 -30.41
N LYS A 181 14.38 -7.34 -31.34
CA LYS A 181 13.64 -7.64 -32.58
C LYS A 181 14.47 -7.49 -33.86
N LYS A 182 15.81 -7.56 -33.77
CA LYS A 182 16.71 -7.67 -34.93
C LYS A 182 17.44 -8.99 -34.92
#